data_AF-A0A497LDJ7-F1
#
_entry.id   AF-A0A497LDJ7-F1
#
_cell.length_a   1.000
_cell.length_b   1.000
_cell.length_c   1.000
_cell.angle_alpha   90.00
_cell.angle_beta   90.00
_cell.angle_gamma   90.00
#
_symmetry.space_group_name_H-M   'P 1'
#
loop_
_entity.id
_entity.type
_entity.pdbx_description
1 polymer ?
#
loop_
_entity_poly.entity_id
_entity_poly.type
_entity_poly.pdbx_seq_one_letter_code
_entity_poly.pdbx_strand_id
1 'polypeptide(L)'
;MGRDALIAFLALFLLAASALSGQAEALADASRPGYEVETKDGWMFIRTDVVVVAVHEHKPLVVWWYVKDNTTFYVADYRGLVEYYLIENASLLRLNATARALLEELKEELRERMTQLVDLVRELGEDLMGLYVNITMLTPISPPEFVEELIEETERLIAVLDQVSDIASSMGLDEVVKEAGELRRTLNDLLSALRAFKESPSAGKLRECISLAKKALREYWSLLSAVVYSRYCRRGRPAEEIESLLRELHPPLFLFAGNKWEIEGPGNITSPDGKVIGIWFAYKLVGVRRPKFRFLEDRLMIRCRLYFFPVEERTEGLNYTLIRGELKQDVVVLEWKWNIDVVRELFSAFNLTEPEVERAGLALWLKLMCVNSTGVEDLSGLAEELHGTGEIRDLALEARSLI
;
A
#
# COMPACT_ATOMS: atom_id res chain seq x y z
N MET A 1 -17.18 -60.05 -42.22
CA MET A 1 -17.61 -60.18 -40.80
C MET A 1 -18.98 -60.83 -40.80
N GLY A 2 -19.10 -61.99 -40.16
CA GLY A 2 -20.27 -62.89 -40.29
C GLY A 2 -21.46 -62.49 -39.41
N ARG A 3 -22.64 -63.02 -39.74
CA ARG A 3 -23.90 -62.86 -38.99
C ARG A 3 -23.76 -63.13 -37.49
N ASP A 4 -22.81 -63.99 -37.12
CA ASP A 4 -22.53 -64.37 -35.73
C ASP A 4 -21.80 -63.26 -34.94
N ALA A 5 -21.07 -62.37 -35.63
CA ALA A 5 -20.46 -61.19 -35.00
C ALA A 5 -21.47 -60.08 -34.69
N LEU A 6 -22.57 -60.01 -35.45
CA LEU A 6 -23.63 -59.00 -35.25
C LEU A 6 -24.58 -59.39 -34.10
N ILE A 7 -24.85 -60.69 -33.92
CA ILE A 7 -25.68 -61.22 -32.82
C ILE A 7 -24.93 -61.14 -31.49
N ALA A 8 -23.61 -61.41 -31.48
CA ALA A 8 -22.77 -61.23 -30.29
C ALA A 8 -22.70 -59.75 -29.84
N PHE A 9 -22.71 -58.80 -30.78
CA PHE A 9 -22.67 -57.36 -30.48
C PHE A 9 -24.00 -56.84 -29.93
N LEU A 10 -25.14 -57.35 -30.41
CA LEU A 10 -26.48 -57.01 -29.90
C LEU A 10 -26.77 -57.63 -28.52
N ALA A 11 -26.25 -58.83 -28.23
CA ALA A 11 -26.36 -59.44 -26.91
C ALA A 11 -25.52 -58.72 -25.84
N LEU A 12 -24.35 -58.17 -26.22
CA LEU A 12 -23.52 -57.36 -25.32
C LEU A 12 -24.16 -56.00 -24.99
N PHE A 13 -24.91 -55.42 -25.94
CA PHE A 13 -25.62 -54.15 -25.74
C PHE A 13 -26.88 -54.29 -24.86
N LEU A 14 -27.58 -55.43 -24.94
CA LEU A 14 -28.77 -55.69 -24.12
C LEU A 14 -28.46 -56.10 -22.67
N LEU A 15 -27.31 -56.75 -22.42
CA LEU A 15 -26.83 -57.05 -21.05
C LEU A 15 -26.25 -55.82 -20.34
N ALA A 16 -25.70 -54.84 -21.09
CA ALA A 16 -25.28 -53.56 -20.53
C ALA A 16 -26.48 -52.68 -20.13
N ALA A 17 -27.60 -52.73 -20.85
CA ALA A 17 -28.78 -51.92 -20.56
C ALA A 17 -29.50 -52.34 -19.25
N SER A 18 -29.48 -53.63 -18.88
CA SER A 18 -30.10 -54.12 -17.65
C SER A 18 -29.24 -53.96 -16.38
N ALA A 19 -27.93 -53.72 -16.53
CA ALA A 19 -27.05 -53.37 -15.41
C ALA A 19 -27.09 -51.87 -15.06
N LEU A 20 -27.51 -51.03 -16.02
CA LEU A 20 -27.65 -49.59 -15.85
C LEU A 20 -28.94 -49.17 -15.13
N SER A 21 -30.01 -49.97 -15.13
CA SER A 21 -31.26 -49.60 -14.43
C SER A 21 -31.19 -49.77 -12.91
N GLY A 22 -30.47 -50.78 -12.40
CA GLY A 22 -30.27 -50.99 -10.96
C GLY A 22 -29.22 -50.08 -10.32
N GLN A 23 -28.21 -49.65 -11.11
CA GLN A 23 -27.25 -48.63 -10.68
C GLN A 23 -27.81 -47.21 -10.84
N ALA A 24 -28.71 -46.94 -11.79
CA ALA A 24 -29.33 -45.63 -11.94
C ALA A 24 -30.24 -45.24 -10.76
N GLU A 25 -30.94 -46.18 -10.11
CA GLU A 25 -31.72 -45.87 -8.90
C GLU A 25 -30.83 -45.62 -7.67
N ALA A 26 -29.70 -46.33 -7.53
CA ALA A 26 -28.73 -46.09 -6.44
C ALA A 26 -27.82 -44.86 -6.68
N LEU A 27 -27.51 -44.52 -7.94
CA LEU A 27 -26.83 -43.26 -8.31
C LEU A 27 -27.78 -42.06 -8.35
N ALA A 28 -29.10 -42.27 -8.54
CA ALA A 28 -30.09 -41.22 -8.41
C ALA A 28 -30.24 -40.78 -6.94
N ASP A 29 -30.11 -41.70 -5.98
CA ASP A 29 -30.15 -41.36 -4.55
C ASP A 29 -28.86 -40.65 -4.08
N ALA A 30 -27.72 -40.91 -4.72
CA ALA A 30 -26.45 -40.21 -4.48
C ALA A 30 -26.38 -38.80 -5.11
N SER A 31 -27.40 -38.39 -5.87
CA SER A 31 -27.40 -37.14 -6.64
C SER A 31 -28.22 -36.00 -6.03
N ARG A 32 -28.92 -36.25 -4.92
CA ARG A 32 -29.59 -35.16 -4.18
C ARG A 32 -28.55 -34.38 -3.37
N PRO A 33 -28.50 -33.04 -3.50
CA PRO A 33 -27.67 -32.24 -2.59
C PRO A 33 -28.05 -32.59 -1.15
N GLY A 34 -27.07 -32.74 -0.27
CA GLY A 34 -27.30 -33.02 1.17
C GLY A 34 -27.83 -31.79 1.91
N TYR A 35 -28.45 -30.87 1.17
CA TYR A 35 -28.94 -29.59 1.61
C TYR A 35 -30.07 -29.09 0.70
N GLU A 36 -30.97 -28.30 1.27
CA GLU A 36 -31.99 -27.52 0.56
C GLU A 36 -31.59 -26.04 0.57
N VAL A 37 -31.85 -25.33 -0.53
CA VAL A 37 -31.57 -23.89 -0.65
C VAL A 37 -32.86 -23.12 -0.85
N GLU A 38 -33.05 -22.08 -0.03
CA GLU A 38 -34.16 -21.14 -0.14
C GLU A 38 -33.59 -19.72 -0.13
N THR A 39 -33.99 -18.88 -1.10
CA THR A 39 -33.63 -17.46 -1.12
C THR A 39 -34.83 -16.62 -0.74
N LYS A 40 -34.68 -15.74 0.25
CA LYS A 40 -35.74 -14.85 0.71
C LYS A 40 -35.15 -13.55 1.26
N ASP A 41 -35.72 -12.42 0.84
CA ASP A 41 -35.42 -11.07 1.36
C ASP A 41 -33.91 -10.72 1.41
N GLY A 42 -33.15 -11.11 0.38
CA GLY A 42 -31.71 -10.85 0.29
C GLY A 42 -30.83 -11.81 1.10
N TRP A 43 -31.40 -12.92 1.55
CA TRP A 43 -30.72 -14.00 2.26
C TRP A 43 -30.85 -15.32 1.52
N MET A 44 -29.76 -16.09 1.51
CA MET A 44 -29.71 -17.48 1.08
C MET A 44 -29.65 -18.39 2.31
N PHE A 45 -30.66 -19.24 2.48
CA PHE A 45 -30.75 -20.24 3.54
C PHE A 45 -30.35 -21.60 2.99
N ILE A 46 -29.35 -22.22 3.62
CA ILE A 46 -28.84 -23.55 3.31
C ILE A 46 -29.23 -24.45 4.48
N ARG A 47 -30.18 -25.35 4.26
CA ARG A 47 -30.71 -26.25 5.29
C ARG A 47 -30.14 -27.66 5.10
N THR A 48 -29.55 -28.22 6.14
CA THR A 48 -29.04 -29.61 6.15
C THR A 48 -29.69 -30.37 7.31
N ASP A 49 -29.42 -31.67 7.47
CA ASP A 49 -29.88 -32.43 8.66
C ASP A 49 -29.17 -32.03 9.96
N VAL A 50 -28.13 -31.20 9.87
CA VAL A 50 -27.21 -30.89 10.97
C VAL A 50 -27.28 -29.42 11.35
N VAL A 51 -27.14 -28.53 10.38
CA VAL A 51 -27.11 -27.07 10.56
C VAL A 51 -28.01 -26.38 9.56
N VAL A 52 -28.46 -25.19 9.92
CA VAL A 52 -28.98 -24.21 8.97
C VAL A 52 -27.99 -23.06 8.90
N VAL A 53 -27.68 -22.61 7.69
CA VAL A 53 -26.81 -21.46 7.43
C VAL A 53 -27.59 -20.42 6.66
N ALA A 54 -27.63 -19.19 7.17
CA ALA A 54 -28.16 -18.02 6.47
C ALA A 54 -26.98 -17.13 6.03
N VAL A 55 -26.93 -16.85 4.73
CA VAL A 55 -25.86 -16.12 4.05
C VAL A 55 -26.48 -14.87 3.43
N HIS A 56 -25.99 -13.69 3.79
CA HIS A 56 -26.53 -12.43 3.26
C HIS A 56 -25.98 -12.15 1.85
N GLU A 57 -26.83 -11.86 0.87
CA GLU A 57 -26.40 -11.78 -0.54
C GLU A 57 -25.50 -10.58 -0.88
N HIS A 58 -25.69 -9.44 -0.20
CA HIS A 58 -24.99 -8.19 -0.55
C HIS A 58 -23.83 -7.78 0.37
N LYS A 59 -23.59 -8.51 1.46
CA LYS A 59 -22.46 -8.24 2.36
C LYS A 59 -22.00 -9.55 2.98
N PRO A 60 -20.72 -9.73 3.29
CA PRO A 60 -20.26 -10.95 3.94
C PRO A 60 -20.75 -11.00 5.40
N LEU A 61 -21.89 -11.63 5.59
CA LEU A 61 -22.53 -11.88 6.88
C LEU A 61 -23.10 -13.30 6.86
N VAL A 62 -22.69 -14.10 7.84
CA VAL A 62 -23.11 -15.49 7.97
C VAL A 62 -23.72 -15.69 9.34
N VAL A 63 -24.89 -16.31 9.38
CA VAL A 63 -25.54 -16.77 10.60
C VAL A 63 -25.76 -18.26 10.50
N TRP A 64 -25.49 -19.03 11.54
CA TRP A 64 -25.79 -20.47 11.54
C TRP A 64 -26.21 -20.98 12.91
N TRP A 65 -26.95 -22.09 12.91
CA TRP A 65 -27.43 -22.76 14.12
C TRP A 65 -27.64 -24.25 13.87
N TYR A 66 -27.77 -25.03 14.94
CA TYR A 66 -28.02 -26.46 14.84
C TYR A 66 -29.51 -26.74 14.63
N VAL A 67 -29.84 -27.69 13.76
CA VAL A 67 -31.25 -28.07 13.51
C VAL A 67 -31.93 -28.58 14.79
N LYS A 68 -31.17 -29.29 15.64
CA LYS A 68 -31.67 -29.86 16.91
C LYS A 68 -31.61 -28.89 18.09
N ASP A 69 -30.98 -27.73 17.92
CA ASP A 69 -30.89 -26.66 18.91
C ASP A 69 -31.05 -25.31 18.20
N ASN A 70 -32.30 -24.86 18.12
CA ASN A 70 -32.67 -23.57 17.55
C ASN A 70 -32.65 -22.43 18.57
N THR A 71 -32.08 -22.66 19.76
CA THR A 71 -31.98 -21.62 20.79
C THR A 71 -30.67 -20.85 20.71
N THR A 72 -29.66 -21.36 20.00
CA THR A 72 -28.35 -20.70 19.90
C THR A 72 -28.00 -20.41 18.45
N PHE A 73 -27.71 -19.14 18.15
CA PHE A 73 -27.29 -18.64 16.86
C PHE A 73 -25.86 -18.15 16.92
N TYR A 74 -25.07 -18.51 15.91
CA TYR A 74 -23.72 -18.03 15.73
C TYR A 74 -23.69 -17.04 14.57
N VAL A 75 -23.00 -15.92 14.74
CA VAL A 75 -22.90 -14.87 13.73
C VAL A 75 -21.43 -14.59 13.43
N ALA A 76 -21.10 -14.56 12.15
CA ALA A 76 -19.84 -14.05 11.63
C ALA A 76 -20.13 -12.89 10.67
N ASP A 77 -19.77 -11.69 11.10
CA ASP A 77 -20.00 -10.44 10.40
C ASP A 77 -18.65 -9.82 10.02
N TYR A 78 -18.30 -9.93 8.74
CA TYR A 78 -17.01 -9.47 8.24
C TYR A 78 -17.13 -8.00 7.84
N ARG A 79 -16.41 -7.15 8.58
CA ARG A 79 -16.55 -5.69 8.48
C ARG A 79 -15.59 -5.07 7.46
N GLY A 80 -14.38 -5.59 7.35
CA GLY A 80 -13.39 -5.02 6.44
C GLY A 80 -11.96 -5.53 6.62
N LEU A 81 -11.06 -4.91 5.90
CA LEU A 81 -9.61 -5.04 6.04
C LEU A 81 -9.02 -3.71 6.48
N VAL A 82 -8.02 -3.77 7.34
CA VAL A 82 -7.29 -2.62 7.87
C VAL A 82 -5.81 -2.81 7.61
N GLU A 83 -5.26 -2.00 6.71
CA GLU A 83 -3.81 -1.86 6.61
C GLU A 83 -3.29 -1.01 7.77
N TYR A 84 -2.26 -1.51 8.43
CA TYR A 84 -1.57 -0.82 9.52
C TYR A 84 -0.07 -0.82 9.29
N TYR A 85 0.58 0.19 9.85
CA TYR A 85 2.03 0.31 9.93
C TYR A 85 2.33 0.66 11.38
N LEU A 86 3.04 -0.23 12.07
CA LEU A 86 3.30 -0.10 13.50
C LEU A 86 4.49 0.83 13.72
N ILE A 87 4.28 2.14 13.91
CA ILE A 87 5.31 3.01 14.52
C ILE A 87 5.08 2.99 16.03
N GLU A 88 6.14 3.03 16.85
CA GLU A 88 6.04 3.04 18.31
C GLU A 88 5.13 4.18 18.85
N ASN A 89 4.78 5.17 18.03
CA ASN A 89 3.90 6.29 18.37
C ASN A 89 2.87 6.68 17.28
N ALA A 90 2.62 5.85 16.24
CA ALA A 90 1.62 6.15 15.21
C ALA A 90 0.95 4.89 14.62
N SER A 91 -0.34 5.01 14.28
CA SER A 91 -1.18 3.94 13.69
C SER A 91 -1.79 4.42 12.37
N LEU A 92 -1.82 3.59 11.31
CA LEU A 92 -2.53 3.91 10.06
C LEU A 92 -4.06 3.87 10.20
N LEU A 93 -4.63 3.61 11.38
CA LEU A 93 -6.08 3.68 11.60
C LEU A 93 -6.67 5.08 11.34
N ARG A 94 -5.85 6.13 11.36
CA ARG A 94 -6.25 7.52 11.08
C ARG A 94 -5.62 8.02 9.77
N LEU A 95 -6.40 7.92 8.69
CA LEU A 95 -6.10 8.39 7.34
C LEU A 95 -5.44 9.75 7.23
N ASN A 96 -5.92 10.73 8.00
CA ASN A 96 -5.43 12.11 7.94
C ASN A 96 -4.28 12.40 8.92
N ALA A 97 -4.02 11.52 9.89
CA ALA A 97 -3.02 11.78 10.91
C ALA A 97 -1.65 11.22 10.52
N THR A 98 -1.59 10.07 9.84
CA THR A 98 -0.33 9.35 9.62
C THR A 98 0.33 9.65 8.28
N ALA A 99 -0.45 9.78 7.20
CA ALA A 99 0.06 10.41 5.97
C ALA A 99 0.51 11.86 6.26
N ARG A 100 -0.16 12.54 7.19
CA ARG A 100 0.27 13.84 7.69
C ARG A 100 1.53 13.76 8.55
N ALA A 101 1.65 12.83 9.49
CA ALA A 101 2.85 12.69 10.30
C ALA A 101 4.08 12.38 9.44
N LEU A 102 3.95 11.45 8.49
CA LEU A 102 4.99 11.13 7.51
C LEU A 102 5.28 12.32 6.57
N LEU A 103 4.26 13.06 6.17
CA LEU A 103 4.42 14.30 5.40
C LEU A 103 5.06 15.42 6.24
N GLU A 104 4.80 15.50 7.54
CA GLU A 104 5.47 16.44 8.44
C GLU A 104 6.92 16.03 8.64
N GLU A 105 7.24 14.75 8.82
CA GLU A 105 8.63 14.26 8.88
C GLU A 105 9.38 14.58 7.58
N LEU A 106 8.78 14.26 6.42
CA LEU A 106 9.32 14.62 5.11
C LEU A 106 9.49 16.15 4.97
N LYS A 107 8.52 16.94 5.42
CA LYS A 107 8.61 18.41 5.38
C LYS A 107 9.73 18.93 6.28
N GLU A 108 9.92 18.35 7.45
CA GLU A 108 11.01 18.74 8.35
C GLU A 108 12.36 18.37 7.75
N GLU A 109 12.55 17.15 7.23
CA GLU A 109 13.80 16.77 6.56
C GLU A 109 14.09 17.65 5.32
N LEU A 110 13.07 17.93 4.50
CA LEU A 110 13.21 18.85 3.37
C LEU A 110 13.51 20.29 3.84
N ARG A 111 12.92 20.74 4.95
CA ARG A 111 13.18 22.06 5.54
C ARG A 111 14.61 22.15 6.06
N GLU A 112 15.10 21.11 6.74
CA GLU A 112 16.48 21.04 7.23
C GLU A 112 17.46 21.11 6.06
N ARG A 113 17.26 20.30 5.01
CA ARG A 113 18.08 20.35 3.80
C ARG A 113 18.04 21.72 3.10
N MET A 114 16.85 22.35 3.00
CA MET A 114 16.75 23.71 2.48
C MET A 114 17.49 24.73 3.35
N THR A 115 17.47 24.56 4.67
CA THR A 115 18.18 25.45 5.59
C THR A 115 19.69 25.31 5.40
N GLN A 116 20.19 24.08 5.35
CA GLN A 116 21.59 23.78 5.03
C GLN A 116 22.01 24.39 3.69
N LEU A 117 21.19 24.23 2.64
CA LEU A 117 21.46 24.81 1.33
C LEU A 117 21.57 26.34 1.38
N VAL A 118 20.65 27.01 2.09
CA VAL A 118 20.66 28.47 2.24
C VAL A 118 21.89 28.93 3.01
N ASP A 119 22.27 28.22 4.08
CA ASP A 119 23.44 28.56 4.88
C ASP A 119 24.73 28.41 4.08
N LEU A 120 24.89 27.32 3.33
CA LEU A 120 26.05 27.10 2.44
C LEU A 120 26.17 28.19 1.37
N VAL A 121 25.05 28.56 0.73
CA VAL A 121 25.05 29.61 -0.31
C VAL A 121 25.36 30.97 0.31
N ARG A 122 24.91 31.25 1.53
CA ARG A 122 25.25 32.48 2.25
C ARG A 122 26.75 32.54 2.58
N GLU A 123 27.30 31.46 3.13
CA GLU A 123 28.74 31.33 3.43
C GLU A 123 29.58 31.51 2.16
N LEU A 124 29.20 30.82 1.07
CA LEU A 124 29.81 30.99 -0.24
C LEU A 124 29.83 32.46 -0.69
N GLY A 125 28.76 33.20 -0.47
CA GLY A 125 28.67 34.62 -0.80
C GLY A 125 29.60 35.51 0.01
N GLU A 126 29.69 35.26 1.31
CA GLU A 126 30.59 35.98 2.22
C GLU A 126 32.06 35.77 1.82
N ASP A 127 32.45 34.52 1.61
CA ASP A 127 33.80 34.14 1.21
C ASP A 127 34.15 34.62 -0.21
N LEU A 128 33.22 34.50 -1.17
CA LEU A 128 33.45 34.97 -2.54
C LEU A 128 33.62 36.51 -2.61
N MET A 129 32.90 37.24 -1.77
CA MET A 129 33.11 38.68 -1.62
C MET A 129 34.49 39.00 -1.03
N GLY A 130 34.94 38.23 -0.03
CA GLY A 130 36.29 38.32 0.52
C GLY A 130 37.36 38.08 -0.55
N LEU A 131 37.25 36.95 -1.25
CA LEU A 131 38.13 36.59 -2.38
C LEU A 131 38.17 37.70 -3.44
N TYR A 132 37.01 38.24 -3.84
CA TYR A 132 36.95 39.33 -4.81
C TYR A 132 37.72 40.57 -4.33
N VAL A 133 37.51 40.99 -3.09
CA VAL A 133 38.22 42.14 -2.52
C VAL A 133 39.73 41.88 -2.54
N ASN A 134 40.18 40.71 -2.11
CA ASN A 134 41.60 40.35 -2.08
C ASN A 134 42.21 40.31 -3.49
N ILE A 135 41.50 39.77 -4.48
CA ILE A 135 41.93 39.78 -5.89
C ILE A 135 42.05 41.22 -6.42
N THR A 136 41.15 42.12 -6.04
CA THR A 136 41.26 43.54 -6.47
C THR A 136 42.43 44.28 -5.84
N MET A 137 42.96 43.78 -4.72
CA MET A 137 44.17 44.30 -4.06
C MET A 137 45.47 43.72 -4.65
N LEU A 138 45.39 42.70 -5.50
CA LEU A 138 46.58 42.13 -6.16
C LEU A 138 47.28 43.17 -7.02
N THR A 139 48.61 43.11 -6.99
CA THR A 139 49.50 43.88 -7.86
C THR A 139 50.54 42.94 -8.46
N PRO A 140 51.19 43.28 -9.58
CA PRO A 140 52.24 42.44 -10.16
C PRO A 140 53.45 42.17 -9.24
N ILE A 141 53.57 42.89 -8.13
CA ILE A 141 54.61 42.73 -7.11
C ILE A 141 54.10 42.06 -5.83
N SER A 142 52.86 41.58 -5.81
CA SER A 142 52.29 40.87 -4.65
C SER A 142 53.10 39.60 -4.33
N PRO A 143 53.33 39.27 -3.05
CA PRO A 143 54.06 38.06 -2.66
C PRO A 143 53.40 36.79 -3.20
N PRO A 144 54.18 35.79 -3.67
CA PRO A 144 53.63 34.51 -4.13
C PRO A 144 52.81 33.76 -3.07
N GLU A 145 53.11 33.94 -1.80
CA GLU A 145 52.38 33.36 -0.67
C GLU A 145 50.95 33.90 -0.60
N PHE A 146 50.78 35.21 -0.81
CA PHE A 146 49.45 35.83 -0.84
C PHE A 146 48.62 35.32 -2.02
N VAL A 147 49.24 35.05 -3.18
CA VAL A 147 48.53 34.45 -4.32
C VAL A 147 48.14 33.00 -4.03
N GLU A 148 48.95 32.28 -3.26
CA GLU A 148 48.63 30.90 -2.84
C GLU A 148 47.41 30.87 -1.90
N GLU A 149 47.32 31.80 -0.96
CA GLU A 149 46.13 31.92 -0.09
C GLU A 149 44.84 32.07 -0.91
N LEU A 150 44.87 32.85 -2.00
CA LEU A 150 43.73 33.02 -2.90
C LEU A 150 43.41 31.76 -3.72
N ILE A 151 44.43 30.99 -4.08
CA ILE A 151 44.28 29.69 -4.75
C ILE A 151 43.56 28.72 -3.79
N GLU A 152 44.03 28.60 -2.56
CA GLU A 152 43.43 27.75 -1.53
C GLU A 152 42.00 28.19 -1.16
N GLU A 153 41.74 29.51 -1.11
CA GLU A 153 40.39 30.06 -0.92
C GLU A 153 39.47 29.71 -2.10
N THR A 154 39.95 29.84 -3.33
CA THR A 154 39.17 29.46 -4.53
C THR A 154 38.86 27.97 -4.58
N GLU A 155 39.81 27.11 -4.20
CA GLU A 155 39.60 25.66 -4.10
C GLU A 155 38.55 25.30 -3.04
N ARG A 156 38.58 25.97 -1.88
CA ARG A 156 37.55 25.80 -0.83
C ARG A 156 36.16 26.19 -1.34
N LEU A 157 36.03 27.31 -2.03
CA LEU A 157 34.75 27.75 -2.63
C LEU A 157 34.20 26.74 -3.65
N ILE A 158 35.08 26.12 -4.46
CA ILE A 158 34.68 25.06 -5.40
C ILE A 158 34.13 23.85 -4.63
N ALA A 159 34.77 23.44 -3.54
CA ALA A 159 34.29 22.33 -2.72
C ALA A 159 32.93 22.64 -2.04
N VAL A 160 32.71 23.88 -1.63
CA VAL A 160 31.39 24.33 -1.12
C VAL A 160 30.34 24.26 -2.23
N LEU A 161 30.67 24.67 -3.46
CA LEU A 161 29.76 24.57 -4.61
C LEU A 161 29.40 23.13 -4.97
N ASP A 162 30.33 22.19 -4.83
CA ASP A 162 30.05 20.77 -5.03
C ASP A 162 29.01 20.29 -4.00
N GLN A 163 29.13 20.69 -2.72
CA GLN A 163 28.12 20.39 -1.69
C GLN A 163 26.76 21.04 -1.99
N VAL A 164 26.74 22.30 -2.44
CA VAL A 164 25.51 23.00 -2.86
C VAL A 164 24.84 22.24 -4.01
N SER A 165 25.62 21.79 -4.99
CA SER A 165 25.13 21.03 -6.14
C SER A 165 24.58 19.65 -5.73
N ASP A 166 25.24 18.96 -4.82
CA ASP A 166 24.79 17.64 -4.33
C ASP A 166 23.46 17.75 -3.57
N ILE A 167 23.36 18.73 -2.65
CA ILE A 167 22.12 18.99 -1.91
C ILE A 167 21.01 19.38 -2.88
N ALA A 168 21.25 20.34 -3.77
CA ALA A 168 20.27 20.78 -4.76
C ALA A 168 19.81 19.64 -5.68
N SER A 169 20.71 18.76 -6.10
CA SER A 169 20.40 17.58 -6.92
C SER A 169 19.53 16.58 -6.17
N SER A 170 19.85 16.30 -4.90
CA SER A 170 19.04 15.41 -4.04
C SER A 170 17.61 15.92 -3.83
N MET A 171 17.39 17.22 -4.05
CA MET A 171 16.11 17.89 -3.91
C MET A 171 15.46 18.23 -5.27
N GLY A 172 15.99 17.73 -6.40
CA GLY A 172 15.44 18.01 -7.73
C GLY A 172 15.39 19.50 -8.11
N LEU A 173 16.30 20.32 -7.55
CA LEU A 173 16.38 21.76 -7.80
C LEU A 173 17.25 22.05 -9.03
N ASP A 174 16.79 21.60 -10.20
CA ASP A 174 17.56 21.63 -11.46
C ASP A 174 18.17 23.01 -11.80
N GLU A 175 17.44 24.10 -11.54
CA GLU A 175 17.96 25.46 -11.80
C GLU A 175 19.10 25.83 -10.83
N VAL A 176 19.01 25.43 -9.56
CA VAL A 176 20.08 25.66 -8.58
C VAL A 176 21.34 24.87 -8.98
N VAL A 177 21.16 23.61 -9.42
CA VAL A 177 22.26 22.77 -9.92
C VAL A 177 22.93 23.41 -11.15
N LYS A 178 22.13 23.93 -12.08
CA LYS A 178 22.62 24.63 -13.27
C LYS A 178 23.47 25.86 -12.89
N GLU A 179 22.92 26.75 -12.07
CA GLU A 179 23.59 28.00 -11.67
C GLU A 179 24.87 27.72 -10.84
N ALA A 180 24.83 26.73 -9.94
CA ALA A 180 26.01 26.29 -9.20
C ALA A 180 27.10 25.76 -10.13
N GLY A 181 26.71 25.00 -11.16
CA GLY A 181 27.62 24.50 -12.19
C GLY A 181 28.23 25.59 -13.06
N GLU A 182 27.50 26.67 -13.36
CA GLU A 182 28.04 27.84 -14.07
C GLU A 182 29.10 28.57 -13.24
N LEU A 183 28.77 28.90 -11.98
CA LEU A 183 29.70 29.54 -11.05
C LEU A 183 30.96 28.69 -10.84
N ARG A 184 30.81 27.38 -10.67
CA ARG A 184 31.92 26.44 -10.51
C ARG A 184 32.87 26.47 -11.71
N ARG A 185 32.35 26.53 -12.94
CA ARG A 185 33.21 26.66 -14.13
C ARG A 185 34.02 27.95 -14.08
N THR A 186 33.38 29.07 -13.76
CA THR A 186 34.09 30.35 -13.62
C THR A 186 35.13 30.35 -12.50
N LEU A 187 34.89 29.68 -11.37
CA LEU A 187 35.90 29.54 -10.31
C LEU A 187 37.08 28.64 -10.73
N ASN A 188 36.85 27.60 -11.54
CA ASN A 188 37.95 26.80 -12.10
C ASN A 188 38.79 27.60 -13.10
N ASP A 189 38.15 28.44 -13.92
CA ASP A 189 38.85 29.38 -14.79
C ASP A 189 39.67 30.38 -13.96
N LEU A 190 39.10 30.91 -12.87
CA LEU A 190 39.79 31.81 -11.95
C LEU A 190 41.00 31.14 -11.28
N LEU A 191 40.84 29.91 -10.80
CA LEU A 191 41.90 29.11 -10.20
C LEU A 191 43.08 28.93 -11.18
N SER A 192 42.76 28.64 -12.44
CA SER A 192 43.75 28.53 -13.52
C SER A 192 44.48 29.86 -13.77
N ALA A 193 43.73 30.97 -13.79
CA ALA A 193 44.29 32.31 -13.97
C ALA A 193 45.19 32.73 -12.80
N LEU A 194 44.81 32.42 -11.55
CA LEU A 194 45.61 32.69 -10.35
C LEU A 194 46.93 31.91 -10.37
N ARG A 195 46.91 30.62 -10.72
CA ARG A 195 48.12 29.81 -10.87
C ARG A 195 49.05 30.38 -11.95
N ALA A 196 48.50 30.75 -13.11
CA ALA A 196 49.26 31.41 -14.16
C ALA A 196 49.82 32.77 -13.74
N PHE A 197 49.09 33.53 -12.91
CA PHE A 197 49.56 34.80 -12.35
C PHE A 197 50.70 34.59 -11.36
N LYS A 198 50.61 33.58 -10.47
CA LYS A 198 51.67 33.21 -9.52
C LYS A 198 52.99 32.88 -10.22
N GLU A 199 52.94 32.10 -11.31
CA GLU A 199 54.13 31.70 -12.06
C GLU A 199 54.81 32.86 -12.81
N SER A 200 54.01 33.79 -13.37
CA SER A 200 54.54 34.95 -14.09
C SER A 200 53.59 36.14 -13.98
N PRO A 201 53.77 36.98 -12.93
CA PRO A 201 52.91 38.11 -12.66
C PRO A 201 52.93 39.13 -13.80
N SER A 202 51.74 39.56 -14.25
CA SER A 202 51.62 40.61 -15.26
C SER A 202 50.28 41.35 -15.15
N ALA A 203 50.24 42.59 -15.63
CA ALA A 203 49.01 43.39 -15.66
C ALA A 203 47.91 42.78 -16.56
N GLY A 204 48.27 41.95 -17.54
CA GLY A 204 47.31 41.20 -18.36
C GLY A 204 46.59 40.14 -17.54
N LYS A 205 47.35 39.26 -16.89
CA LYS A 205 46.82 38.18 -16.05
C LYS A 205 46.07 38.69 -14.81
N LEU A 206 46.51 39.81 -14.24
CA LEU A 206 45.77 40.47 -13.16
C LEU A 206 44.37 40.93 -13.62
N ARG A 207 44.27 41.54 -14.81
CA ARG A 207 42.97 41.94 -15.37
C ARG A 207 42.06 40.75 -15.64
N GLU A 208 42.62 39.63 -16.06
CA GLU A 208 41.90 38.37 -16.24
C GLU A 208 41.34 37.85 -14.91
N CYS A 209 42.16 37.77 -13.86
CA CYS A 209 41.73 37.37 -12.51
C CYS A 209 40.59 38.26 -11.99
N ILE A 210 40.74 39.59 -12.11
CA ILE A 210 39.69 40.54 -11.70
C ILE A 210 38.41 40.35 -12.53
N SER A 211 38.53 40.11 -13.83
CA SER A 211 37.37 39.89 -14.71
C SER A 211 36.60 38.62 -14.32
N LEU A 212 37.32 37.53 -14.06
CA LEU A 212 36.74 36.26 -13.63
C LEU A 212 36.11 36.36 -12.24
N ALA A 213 36.76 37.03 -11.28
CA ALA A 213 36.18 37.27 -9.95
C ALA A 213 34.88 38.11 -10.02
N LYS A 214 34.83 39.14 -10.88
CA LYS A 214 33.59 39.90 -11.15
C LYS A 214 32.49 39.03 -11.77
N LYS A 215 32.87 38.14 -12.69
CA LYS A 215 31.94 37.21 -13.33
C LYS A 215 31.37 36.24 -12.29
N ALA A 216 32.23 35.66 -11.45
CA ALA A 216 31.84 34.78 -10.35
C ALA A 216 30.83 35.46 -9.41
N LEU A 217 31.04 36.71 -9.03
CA LEU A 217 30.07 37.45 -8.21
C LEU A 217 28.69 37.60 -8.88
N ARG A 218 28.63 37.82 -10.19
CA ARG A 218 27.34 37.90 -10.90
C ARG A 218 26.63 36.55 -10.96
N GLU A 219 27.37 35.48 -11.19
CA GLU A 219 26.83 34.12 -11.21
C GLU A 219 26.38 33.69 -9.82
N TYR A 220 27.09 34.10 -8.77
CA TYR A 220 26.64 33.93 -7.38
C TYR A 220 25.27 34.58 -7.12
N TRP A 221 25.02 35.80 -7.61
CA TRP A 221 23.69 36.42 -7.47
C TRP A 221 22.60 35.65 -8.21
N SER A 222 22.94 35.01 -9.32
CA SER A 222 22.01 34.17 -10.10
C SER A 222 21.69 32.87 -9.34
N LEU A 223 22.72 32.23 -8.75
CA LEU A 223 22.56 31.10 -7.84
C LEU A 223 21.74 31.45 -6.61
N LEU A 224 22.04 32.56 -5.92
CA LEU A 224 21.30 33.01 -4.74
C LEU A 224 19.83 33.26 -5.10
N SER A 225 19.58 33.91 -6.24
CA SER A 225 18.23 34.12 -6.75
C SER A 225 17.50 32.78 -6.95
N ALA A 226 18.12 31.80 -7.61
CA ALA A 226 17.54 30.48 -7.82
C ALA A 226 17.20 29.77 -6.48
N VAL A 227 18.07 29.87 -5.49
CA VAL A 227 17.87 29.30 -4.14
C VAL A 227 16.76 30.01 -3.37
N VAL A 228 16.69 31.34 -3.47
CA VAL A 228 15.59 32.13 -2.84
C VAL A 228 14.25 31.78 -3.49
N TYR A 229 14.18 31.67 -4.82
CA TYR A 229 12.97 31.28 -5.52
C TYR A 229 12.55 29.83 -5.20
N SER A 230 13.51 28.90 -5.03
CA SER A 230 13.22 27.52 -4.68
C SER A 230 12.77 27.35 -3.22
N ARG A 231 13.25 28.18 -2.29
CA ARG A 231 12.81 28.22 -0.89
C ARG A 231 11.30 28.48 -0.74
N TYR A 232 10.71 29.21 -1.67
CA TYR A 232 9.27 29.55 -1.65
C TYR A 232 8.41 28.60 -2.49
N CYS A 233 8.91 27.39 -2.81
CA CYS A 233 8.28 26.47 -3.76
C CYS A 233 6.86 26.02 -3.36
N ARG A 234 5.89 26.79 -3.83
CA ARG A 234 4.52 26.35 -4.12
C ARG A 234 4.44 25.43 -5.34
N ARG A 235 5.53 25.14 -6.08
CA ARG A 235 5.56 24.45 -7.40
C ARG A 235 6.92 23.82 -7.81
N GLY A 236 7.75 23.36 -6.88
CA GLY A 236 8.99 22.64 -7.27
C GLY A 236 8.67 21.21 -7.73
N ARG A 237 9.54 20.59 -8.56
CA ARG A 237 9.43 19.15 -8.91
C ARG A 237 9.21 18.27 -7.67
N PRO A 238 9.86 18.52 -6.51
CA PRO A 238 9.57 17.80 -5.27
C PRO A 238 8.11 17.87 -4.81
N ALA A 239 7.48 19.04 -4.89
CA ALA A 239 6.11 19.24 -4.43
C ALA A 239 5.11 18.55 -5.37
N GLU A 240 5.39 18.56 -6.67
CA GLU A 240 4.58 17.87 -7.68
C GLU A 240 4.72 16.35 -7.58
N GLU A 241 5.93 15.84 -7.31
CA GLU A 241 6.20 14.43 -7.05
C GLU A 241 5.53 13.94 -5.76
N ILE A 242 5.65 14.71 -4.66
CA ILE A 242 4.93 14.45 -3.41
C ILE A 242 3.42 14.41 -3.69
N GLU A 243 2.87 15.41 -4.39
CA GLU A 243 1.43 15.45 -4.67
C GLU A 243 0.98 14.28 -5.55
N SER A 244 1.80 13.89 -6.54
CA SER A 244 1.53 12.74 -7.40
C SER A 244 1.48 11.44 -6.60
N LEU A 245 2.51 11.18 -5.78
CA LEU A 245 2.61 9.94 -4.98
C LEU A 245 1.52 9.86 -3.90
N LEU A 246 1.15 10.99 -3.26
CA LEU A 246 0.03 11.03 -2.33
C LEU A 246 -1.32 10.71 -2.99
N ARG A 247 -1.48 10.97 -4.29
CA ARG A 247 -2.70 10.58 -5.01
C ARG A 247 -2.79 9.08 -5.22
N GLU A 248 -1.67 8.35 -5.21
CA GLU A 248 -1.66 6.90 -5.37
C GLU A 248 -2.10 6.16 -4.11
N LEU A 249 -1.82 6.71 -2.92
CA LEU A 249 -2.20 6.10 -1.64
C LEU A 249 -3.70 5.81 -1.55
N HIS A 250 -4.06 4.58 -1.21
CA HIS A 250 -5.45 4.21 -0.94
C HIS A 250 -5.78 4.34 0.56
N PRO A 251 -7.07 4.40 0.92
CA PRO A 251 -7.46 4.31 2.31
C PRO A 251 -6.91 3.04 3.01
N PRO A 252 -6.39 3.10 4.25
CA PRO A 252 -5.98 1.95 5.02
C PRO A 252 -7.17 1.07 5.43
N LEU A 253 -8.37 1.66 5.54
CA LEU A 253 -9.60 0.93 5.81
C LEU A 253 -10.36 0.61 4.52
N PHE A 254 -10.50 -0.68 4.23
CA PHE A 254 -11.40 -1.22 3.22
C PHE A 254 -12.61 -1.86 3.91
N LEU A 255 -13.76 -1.20 3.88
CA LEU A 255 -15.02 -1.76 4.40
C LEU A 255 -15.60 -2.77 3.42
N PHE A 256 -16.12 -3.89 3.89
CA PHE A 256 -16.80 -4.86 3.03
C PHE A 256 -18.20 -4.42 2.63
N ALA A 257 -18.89 -3.72 3.55
CA ALA A 257 -20.22 -3.16 3.29
C ALA A 257 -20.18 -2.10 2.18
N GLY A 258 -21.21 -2.10 1.32
CA GLY A 258 -21.36 -1.14 0.23
C GLY A 258 -20.56 -1.45 -1.03
N ASN A 259 -19.87 -2.60 -1.07
CA ASN A 259 -19.27 -3.17 -2.29
C ASN A 259 -20.15 -4.30 -2.84
N LYS A 260 -19.86 -4.74 -4.06
CA LYS A 260 -20.58 -5.82 -4.73
C LYS A 260 -19.89 -7.16 -4.44
N TRP A 261 -20.66 -8.07 -3.83
CA TRP A 261 -20.24 -9.43 -3.53
C TRP A 261 -21.11 -10.42 -4.30
N GLU A 262 -20.51 -11.54 -4.70
CA GLU A 262 -21.20 -12.69 -5.27
C GLU A 262 -20.93 -13.92 -4.40
N ILE A 263 -21.94 -14.77 -4.23
CA ILE A 263 -21.82 -16.03 -3.50
C ILE A 263 -21.50 -17.13 -4.50
N GLU A 264 -20.39 -17.84 -4.28
CA GLU A 264 -20.08 -19.09 -4.96
C GLU A 264 -20.51 -20.28 -4.09
N GLY A 265 -21.15 -21.26 -4.72
CA GLY A 265 -21.77 -22.39 -4.04
C GLY A 265 -23.26 -22.16 -3.77
N PRO A 266 -23.85 -22.84 -2.76
CA PRO A 266 -23.22 -23.82 -1.88
C PRO A 266 -22.80 -25.12 -2.60
N GLY A 267 -21.93 -25.90 -1.98
CA GLY A 267 -21.51 -27.21 -2.47
C GLY A 267 -21.25 -28.21 -1.35
N ASN A 268 -21.40 -29.51 -1.66
CA ASN A 268 -21.07 -30.58 -0.71
C ASN A 268 -19.55 -30.68 -0.54
N ILE A 269 -19.12 -30.95 0.69
CA ILE A 269 -17.79 -31.49 0.98
C ILE A 269 -17.96 -33.00 1.13
N THR A 270 -17.26 -33.78 0.31
CA THR A 270 -17.34 -35.25 0.33
C THR A 270 -16.03 -35.88 0.80
N SER A 271 -16.11 -36.89 1.64
CA SER A 271 -14.96 -37.75 1.96
C SER A 271 -14.56 -38.63 0.77
N PRO A 272 -13.39 -39.28 0.79
CA PRO A 272 -12.91 -40.13 -0.31
C PRO A 272 -13.83 -41.30 -0.68
N ASP A 273 -14.67 -41.75 0.24
CA ASP A 273 -15.71 -42.78 0.05
C ASP A 273 -17.02 -42.24 -0.54
N GLY A 274 -17.08 -40.95 -0.88
CA GLY A 274 -18.24 -40.29 -1.50
C GLY A 274 -19.30 -39.81 -0.51
N LYS A 275 -19.11 -40.00 0.80
CA LYS A 275 -20.06 -39.54 1.81
C LYS A 275 -20.00 -38.02 1.97
N VAL A 276 -21.15 -37.36 2.05
CA VAL A 276 -21.22 -35.92 2.36
C VAL A 276 -20.87 -35.71 3.84
N ILE A 277 -19.81 -34.95 4.09
CA ILE A 277 -19.25 -34.66 5.41
C ILE A 277 -19.34 -33.18 5.79
N GLY A 278 -19.82 -32.32 4.90
CA GLY A 278 -19.98 -30.90 5.17
C GLY A 278 -20.51 -30.12 3.98
N ILE A 279 -20.55 -28.80 4.14
CA ILE A 279 -20.93 -27.82 3.10
C ILE A 279 -19.89 -26.72 3.00
N TRP A 280 -19.74 -26.18 1.81
CA TRP A 280 -18.91 -25.00 1.55
C TRP A 280 -19.68 -23.96 0.74
N PHE A 281 -19.31 -22.71 0.93
CA PHE A 281 -19.70 -21.56 0.09
C PHE A 281 -18.61 -20.49 0.21
N ALA A 282 -18.61 -19.51 -0.68
CA ALA A 282 -17.64 -18.42 -0.61
C ALA A 282 -18.25 -17.09 -1.03
N TYR A 283 -17.81 -16.01 -0.39
CA TYR A 283 -18.03 -14.65 -0.88
C TYR A 283 -16.88 -14.24 -1.78
N LYS A 284 -17.18 -13.78 -2.99
CA LYS A 284 -16.23 -13.16 -3.92
C LYS A 284 -16.53 -11.68 -4.05
N LEU A 285 -15.52 -10.84 -3.86
CA LEU A 285 -15.64 -9.42 -4.13
C LEU A 285 -15.55 -9.19 -5.64
N VAL A 286 -16.64 -8.81 -6.28
CA VAL A 286 -16.73 -8.64 -7.74
C VAL A 286 -16.84 -7.18 -8.18
N GLY A 287 -16.94 -6.25 -7.24
CA GLY A 287 -17.00 -4.83 -7.55
C GLY A 287 -16.80 -3.96 -6.33
N VAL A 288 -16.03 -2.88 -6.47
CA VAL A 288 -15.79 -1.92 -5.39
C VAL A 288 -16.42 -0.56 -5.67
N ARG A 289 -16.91 0.08 -4.61
CA ARG A 289 -17.47 1.45 -4.72
C ARG A 289 -16.37 2.51 -4.86
N ARG A 290 -15.22 2.31 -4.22
CA ARG A 290 -14.11 3.27 -4.22
C ARG A 290 -13.06 2.87 -5.26
N PRO A 291 -12.78 3.72 -6.28
CA PRO A 291 -11.86 3.38 -7.36
C PRO A 291 -10.45 2.98 -6.90
N LYS A 292 -9.96 3.53 -5.78
CA LYS A 292 -8.64 3.21 -5.23
C LYS A 292 -8.49 1.75 -4.78
N PHE A 293 -9.59 1.01 -4.61
CA PHE A 293 -9.58 -0.41 -4.24
C PHE A 293 -9.90 -1.36 -5.39
N ARG A 294 -9.97 -0.89 -6.65
CA ARG A 294 -10.28 -1.77 -7.80
C ARG A 294 -9.32 -2.95 -7.93
N PHE A 295 -8.11 -2.82 -7.41
CA PHE A 295 -7.14 -3.92 -7.38
C PHE A 295 -7.60 -5.14 -6.57
N LEU A 296 -8.65 -5.02 -5.74
CA LEU A 296 -9.23 -6.12 -4.96
C LEU A 296 -10.35 -6.86 -5.69
N GLU A 297 -10.92 -6.30 -6.76
CA GLU A 297 -11.98 -6.97 -7.55
C GLU A 297 -11.45 -8.31 -8.07
N ASP A 298 -12.22 -9.38 -7.83
CA ASP A 298 -11.90 -10.78 -8.12
C ASP A 298 -10.65 -11.35 -7.41
N ARG A 299 -10.08 -10.59 -6.46
CA ARG A 299 -8.86 -10.96 -5.71
C ARG A 299 -9.05 -11.07 -4.20
N LEU A 300 -10.23 -10.71 -3.71
CA LEU A 300 -10.63 -10.92 -2.33
C LEU A 300 -11.77 -11.94 -2.25
N MET A 301 -11.57 -12.97 -1.44
CA MET A 301 -12.55 -14.03 -1.22
C MET A 301 -12.61 -14.43 0.26
N ILE A 302 -13.79 -14.76 0.75
CA ILE A 302 -13.99 -15.35 2.07
C ILE A 302 -14.59 -16.73 1.83
N ARG A 303 -13.80 -17.78 2.06
CA ARG A 303 -14.24 -19.17 1.92
C ARG A 303 -14.77 -19.66 3.26
N CYS A 304 -15.95 -20.26 3.22
CA CYS A 304 -16.65 -20.76 4.39
C CYS A 304 -16.87 -22.26 4.27
N ARG A 305 -16.55 -23.00 5.33
CA ARG A 305 -16.70 -24.46 5.39
C ARG A 305 -17.29 -24.86 6.74
N LEU A 306 -18.27 -25.75 6.71
CA LEU A 306 -18.92 -26.33 7.89
C LEU A 306 -18.93 -27.84 7.75
N TYR A 307 -18.39 -28.54 8.75
CA TYR A 307 -18.37 -30.00 8.78
C TYR A 307 -19.48 -30.56 9.68
N PHE A 308 -20.08 -31.66 9.24
CA PHE A 308 -21.17 -32.35 9.93
C PHE A 308 -20.69 -33.34 11.00
N PHE A 309 -19.40 -33.65 10.98
CA PHE A 309 -18.70 -34.54 11.90
C PHE A 309 -17.38 -33.87 12.29
N PRO A 310 -16.76 -34.25 13.43
CA PRO A 310 -15.43 -33.77 13.75
C PRO A 310 -14.42 -34.15 12.66
N VAL A 311 -13.58 -33.20 12.25
CA VAL A 311 -12.56 -33.39 11.22
C VAL A 311 -11.22 -32.89 11.74
N GLU A 312 -10.17 -33.70 11.59
CA GLU A 312 -8.80 -33.21 11.78
C GLU A 312 -8.37 -32.44 10.55
N GLU A 313 -7.98 -31.20 10.74
CA GLU A 313 -7.36 -30.41 9.69
C GLU A 313 -5.88 -30.15 9.99
N ARG A 314 -5.11 -30.11 8.91
CA ARG A 314 -3.69 -29.79 8.92
C ARG A 314 -3.48 -28.57 8.04
N THR A 315 -2.94 -27.52 8.63
CA THR A 315 -2.44 -26.34 7.91
C THR A 315 -0.96 -26.18 8.24
N GLU A 316 -0.23 -25.33 7.50
CA GLU A 316 1.20 -25.10 7.73
C GLU A 316 1.48 -24.78 9.21
N GLY A 317 2.03 -25.76 9.94
CA GLY A 317 2.39 -25.65 11.35
C GLY A 317 1.29 -25.88 12.39
N LEU A 318 0.04 -26.15 12.01
CA LEU A 318 -1.07 -26.36 12.95
C LEU A 318 -1.88 -27.62 12.63
N ASN A 319 -2.06 -28.47 13.64
CA ASN A 319 -2.98 -29.60 13.62
C ASN A 319 -4.07 -29.35 14.67
N TYR A 320 -5.33 -29.31 14.26
CA TYR A 320 -6.44 -29.13 15.18
C TYR A 320 -7.68 -29.89 14.70
N THR A 321 -8.53 -30.26 15.65
CA THR A 321 -9.80 -30.91 15.39
C THR A 321 -10.88 -29.84 15.34
N LEU A 322 -11.52 -29.68 14.18
CA LEU A 322 -12.76 -28.94 14.07
C LEU A 322 -13.88 -29.80 14.63
N ILE A 323 -14.67 -29.26 15.56
CA ILE A 323 -15.87 -29.96 16.01
C ILE A 323 -17.01 -29.74 15.01
N ARG A 324 -17.98 -30.63 15.06
CA ARG A 324 -19.20 -30.57 14.25
C ARG A 324 -19.83 -29.18 14.36
N GLY A 325 -20.19 -28.56 13.24
CA GLY A 325 -20.92 -27.28 13.21
C GLY A 325 -20.09 -26.02 13.46
N GLU A 326 -18.76 -26.12 13.53
CA GLU A 326 -17.87 -24.95 13.52
C GLU A 326 -17.67 -24.41 12.09
N LEU A 327 -17.82 -23.09 11.95
CA LEU A 327 -17.56 -22.40 10.69
C LEU A 327 -16.06 -22.12 10.55
N LYS A 328 -15.40 -22.86 9.66
CA LYS A 328 -14.05 -22.52 9.18
C LYS A 328 -14.12 -21.43 8.11
N GLN A 329 -13.18 -20.51 8.18
CA GLN A 329 -13.16 -19.27 7.41
C GLN A 329 -11.73 -19.08 6.87
N ASP A 330 -11.59 -18.99 5.55
CA ASP A 330 -10.33 -18.60 4.91
C ASP A 330 -10.54 -17.26 4.20
N VAL A 331 -9.88 -16.21 4.68
CA VAL A 331 -9.85 -14.92 3.97
C VAL A 331 -8.66 -14.93 3.03
N VAL A 332 -8.95 -14.97 1.74
CA VAL A 332 -7.95 -15.06 0.67
C VAL A 332 -7.83 -13.69 0.01
N VAL A 333 -6.66 -13.07 0.16
CA VAL A 333 -6.26 -11.84 -0.51
C VAL A 333 -5.15 -12.22 -1.49
N LEU A 334 -5.44 -12.25 -2.79
CA LEU A 334 -4.44 -12.68 -3.80
C LEU A 334 -3.36 -11.62 -4.04
N GLU A 335 -3.74 -10.33 -3.97
CA GLU A 335 -2.82 -9.22 -4.16
C GLU A 335 -3.31 -8.02 -3.33
N TRP A 336 -2.53 -7.62 -2.35
CA TRP A 336 -2.71 -6.35 -1.64
C TRP A 336 -1.68 -5.35 -2.17
N LYS A 337 -2.16 -4.19 -2.63
CA LYS A 337 -1.26 -3.07 -2.94
C LYS A 337 -0.96 -2.37 -1.64
N TRP A 338 0.31 -2.21 -1.28
CA TRP A 338 0.68 -1.63 0.01
C TRP A 338 0.92 -0.13 -0.12
N ASN A 339 0.40 0.66 0.83
CA ASN A 339 0.72 2.09 0.90
C ASN A 339 2.19 2.32 1.27
N ILE A 340 2.81 1.40 2.02
CA ILE A 340 4.23 1.50 2.39
C ILE A 340 5.16 1.47 1.17
N ASP A 341 4.78 0.78 0.09
CA ASP A 341 5.59 0.74 -1.15
C ASP A 341 5.64 2.12 -1.82
N VAL A 342 4.50 2.81 -1.90
CA VAL A 342 4.41 4.19 -2.43
C VAL A 342 5.20 5.16 -1.56
N VAL A 343 5.15 4.99 -0.24
CA VAL A 343 5.93 5.80 0.70
C VAL A 343 7.43 5.57 0.51
N ARG A 344 7.87 4.33 0.29
CA ARG A 344 9.29 4.04 0.04
C ARG A 344 9.77 4.67 -1.25
N GLU A 345 8.98 4.61 -2.31
CA GLU A 345 9.29 5.28 -3.58
C GLU A 345 9.48 6.79 -3.38
N LEU A 346 8.62 7.41 -2.57
CA LEU A 346 8.75 8.81 -2.19
C LEU A 346 10.08 9.11 -1.48
N PHE A 347 10.44 8.33 -0.46
CA PHE A 347 11.68 8.53 0.28
C PHE A 347 12.91 8.29 -0.59
N SER A 348 12.86 7.26 -1.44
CA SER A 348 13.92 6.95 -2.41
C SER A 348 14.14 8.10 -3.41
N ALA A 349 13.06 8.71 -3.92
CA ALA A 349 13.13 9.84 -4.85
C ALA A 349 13.87 11.06 -4.27
N PHE A 350 13.85 11.22 -2.94
CA PHE A 350 14.53 12.32 -2.23
C PHE A 350 15.83 11.88 -1.52
N ASN A 351 16.33 10.67 -1.79
CA ASN A 351 17.50 10.09 -1.11
C ASN A 351 17.39 10.17 0.44
N LEU A 352 16.21 9.82 0.96
CA LEU A 352 15.91 9.76 2.39
C LEU A 352 15.96 8.30 2.87
N THR A 353 16.04 8.12 4.20
CA THR A 353 16.06 6.78 4.80
C THR A 353 14.71 6.11 4.65
N GLU A 354 14.62 5.05 3.85
CA GLU A 354 13.37 4.34 3.62
C GLU A 354 12.80 3.70 4.89
N PRO A 355 11.47 3.74 5.09
CA PRO A 355 10.82 3.07 6.22
C PRO A 355 10.84 1.53 6.11
N GLU A 356 10.88 0.86 7.26
CA GLU A 356 10.94 -0.62 7.41
C GLU A 356 9.63 -1.31 7.03
N VAL A 357 9.61 -2.04 5.90
CA VAL A 357 8.42 -2.71 5.35
C VAL A 357 7.83 -3.75 6.31
N GLU A 358 8.67 -4.38 7.12
CA GLU A 358 8.29 -5.44 8.07
C GLU A 358 7.31 -4.97 9.15
N ARG A 359 7.17 -3.66 9.32
CA ARG A 359 6.24 -3.04 10.26
C ARG A 359 4.85 -2.82 9.67
N ALA A 360 4.68 -3.04 8.37
CA ALA A 360 3.38 -3.03 7.69
C ALA A 360 2.64 -4.36 7.90
N GLY A 361 1.32 -4.30 8.00
CA GLY A 361 0.48 -5.49 8.12
C GLY A 361 -0.97 -5.23 7.72
N LEU A 362 -1.70 -6.32 7.50
CA LEU A 362 -3.11 -6.29 7.11
C LEU A 362 -3.91 -7.07 8.16
N ALA A 363 -4.84 -6.38 8.81
CA ALA A 363 -5.73 -6.96 9.81
C ALA A 363 -7.14 -7.17 9.23
N LEU A 364 -7.77 -8.28 9.61
CA LEU A 364 -9.19 -8.54 9.34
C LEU A 364 -10.03 -7.92 10.46
N TRP A 365 -11.00 -7.09 10.09
CA TRP A 365 -12.02 -6.61 11.01
C TRP A 365 -13.26 -7.51 10.92
N LEU A 366 -13.51 -8.25 11.99
CA LEU A 366 -14.62 -9.19 12.12
C LEU A 366 -15.36 -8.99 13.44
N LYS A 367 -16.67 -9.23 13.42
CA LYS A 367 -17.52 -9.33 14.62
C LYS A 367 -18.08 -10.75 14.69
N LEU A 368 -17.72 -11.47 15.75
CA LEU A 368 -18.25 -12.79 16.05
C LEU A 368 -19.21 -12.69 17.23
N MET A 369 -20.38 -13.32 17.12
CA MET A 369 -21.36 -13.35 18.19
C MET A 369 -21.93 -14.76 18.36
N CYS A 370 -22.30 -15.08 19.60
CA CYS A 370 -23.10 -16.24 19.95
C CYS A 370 -24.32 -15.70 20.73
N VAL A 371 -25.51 -15.90 20.19
CA VAL A 371 -26.76 -15.34 20.71
C VAL A 371 -27.68 -16.47 21.12
N ASN A 372 -28.11 -16.47 22.38
CA ASN A 372 -29.15 -17.38 22.84
C ASN A 372 -30.52 -16.69 22.73
N SER A 373 -31.44 -17.28 21.97
CA SER A 373 -32.78 -16.79 21.68
C SER A 373 -33.85 -17.34 22.62
N THR A 374 -33.50 -17.98 23.74
CA THR A 374 -34.50 -18.36 24.75
C THR A 374 -35.26 -17.12 25.22
N GLY A 375 -36.53 -17.01 24.81
CA GLY A 375 -37.40 -15.85 25.08
C GLY A 375 -37.59 -14.88 23.90
N VAL A 376 -37.00 -15.14 22.72
CA VAL A 376 -37.25 -14.37 21.49
C VAL A 376 -38.30 -15.12 20.66
N GLU A 377 -39.52 -14.56 20.59
CA GLU A 377 -40.68 -15.21 19.97
C GLU A 377 -40.65 -15.22 18.42
N ASP A 378 -39.81 -14.38 17.80
CA ASP A 378 -39.72 -14.28 16.35
C ASP A 378 -38.28 -14.03 15.83
N LEU A 379 -37.83 -14.89 14.92
CA LEU A 379 -36.52 -14.80 14.26
C LEU A 379 -36.46 -13.70 13.19
N SER A 380 -37.59 -13.24 12.65
CA SER A 380 -37.61 -12.02 11.79
C SER A 380 -37.16 -10.79 12.57
N GLY A 381 -37.49 -10.70 13.86
CA GLY A 381 -37.05 -9.63 14.75
C GLY A 381 -35.54 -9.60 14.96
N LEU A 382 -34.88 -10.76 14.98
CA LEU A 382 -33.41 -10.84 15.04
C LEU A 382 -32.76 -10.29 13.75
N ALA A 383 -33.37 -10.55 12.59
CA ALA A 383 -32.94 -9.95 11.32
C ALA A 383 -33.14 -8.42 11.32
N GLU A 384 -34.26 -7.91 11.86
CA GLU A 384 -34.48 -6.47 12.05
C GLU A 384 -33.52 -5.83 13.08
N GLU A 385 -33.16 -6.51 14.18
CA GLU A 385 -32.13 -6.04 15.13
C GLU A 385 -30.72 -6.05 14.52
N LEU A 386 -30.41 -7.04 13.67
CA LEU A 386 -29.19 -7.11 12.87
C LEU A 386 -29.15 -6.08 11.73
N HIS A 387 -30.32 -5.65 11.23
CA HIS A 387 -30.47 -4.54 10.28
C HIS A 387 -30.51 -3.15 10.96
N GLY A 388 -30.98 -3.07 12.21
CA GLY A 388 -31.40 -1.84 12.88
C GLY A 388 -30.39 -1.19 13.82
N THR A 389 -29.28 -1.87 14.15
CA THR A 389 -28.28 -1.30 15.07
C THR A 389 -27.19 -0.52 14.32
N GLY A 390 -27.47 0.76 14.09
CA GLY A 390 -26.47 1.80 14.30
C GLY A 390 -25.29 1.94 13.33
N GLU A 391 -25.17 1.16 12.25
CA GLU A 391 -23.95 1.14 11.41
C GLU A 391 -23.55 2.49 10.77
N ILE A 392 -24.44 3.50 10.71
CA ILE A 392 -24.10 4.87 10.27
C ILE A 392 -23.99 5.84 11.46
N ARG A 393 -24.73 5.62 12.54
CA ARG A 393 -24.73 6.50 13.73
C ARG A 393 -23.58 6.18 14.68
N ASP A 394 -23.29 4.90 14.90
CA ASP A 394 -22.15 4.43 15.68
C ASP A 394 -20.86 4.61 14.89
N LEU A 395 -20.88 4.46 13.56
CA LEU A 395 -19.75 4.83 12.71
C LEU A 395 -19.54 6.36 12.66
N ALA A 396 -20.57 7.19 12.84
CA ALA A 396 -20.43 8.64 13.00
C ALA A 396 -20.02 9.07 14.43
N LEU A 397 -20.28 8.25 15.45
CA LEU A 397 -19.92 8.51 16.85
C LEU A 397 -18.51 7.97 17.19
N GLU A 398 -18.17 6.76 16.73
CA GLU A 398 -16.81 6.18 16.82
C GLU A 398 -15.84 6.89 15.87
N ALA A 399 -16.27 7.29 14.66
CA ALA A 399 -15.44 8.16 13.82
C ALA A 399 -15.28 9.57 14.43
N ARG A 400 -16.22 10.07 15.23
CA ARG A 400 -16.03 11.35 15.95
C ARG A 400 -14.98 11.28 17.05
N SER A 401 -14.74 10.11 17.63
CA SER A 401 -13.60 9.88 18.54
C SER A 401 -12.28 9.53 17.83
N LEU A 402 -12.34 9.27 16.52
CA LEU A 402 -11.21 8.90 15.66
C LEU A 402 -10.83 9.97 14.61
N ILE A 403 -11.55 11.09 14.55
CA ILE A 403 -11.15 12.32 13.82
C ILE A 403 -10.11 13.10 14.62
#